data_AF-A0A7G1IJ18-F1
#
_entry.id   AF-A0A7G1IJ18-F1
#
_cell.length_a   1.000
_cell.length_b   1.000
_cell.length_c   1.000
_cell.angle_alpha   90.00
_cell.angle_beta   90.00
_cell.angle_gamma   90.00
#
_symmetry.space_group_name_H-M   'P 1'
#
loop_
_entity.id
_entity.type
_entity.pdbx_description
1 polymer ?
#
loop_
_entity_poly.entity_id
_entity_poly.type
_entity_poly.pdbx_seq_one_letter_code
_entity_poly.pdbx_strand_id
1 'polypeptide(L)'
;MIHRAGSELSVARIDSWDGFYCFAAEITSPMAEIPFSGSGLHHDPNVALSRAITEAAQSRLTAISGAREDLPSAIYHRFARVHTYAPARRSMQPMPAAPATPWHIDYSNSLTELLALAATAVTVRSGVEPLAVVCDFDDACVPVVKVIAPGLSASIHSPMRTPLQEHG
;
A
#
# COMPACT_ATOMS: atom_id res chain seq x y z
N MET A 1 -0.85 19.39 -6.88
CA MET A 1 -0.04 19.67 -5.67
C MET A 1 1.34 19.00 -5.77
N ILE A 2 1.44 17.71 -6.11
CA ILE A 2 2.72 16.96 -6.25
C ILE A 2 3.71 17.61 -7.24
N HIS A 3 3.28 17.86 -8.48
CA HIS A 3 4.15 18.52 -9.48
C HIS A 3 4.60 19.92 -9.09
N ARG A 4 3.74 20.69 -8.39
CA ARG A 4 4.10 22.01 -7.88
C ARG A 4 5.17 21.95 -6.78
N ALA A 5 5.31 20.81 -6.11
CA ALA A 5 6.36 20.56 -5.12
C ALA A 5 7.66 20.03 -5.76
N GLY A 6 7.79 20.02 -7.09
CA GLY A 6 8.99 19.53 -7.79
C GLY A 6 9.12 18.00 -7.80
N SER A 7 8.04 17.27 -7.53
CA SER A 7 8.00 15.80 -7.57
C SER A 7 7.25 15.29 -8.79
N GLU A 8 7.61 14.08 -9.23
CA GLU A 8 6.85 13.34 -10.24
C GLU A 8 5.98 12.27 -9.57
N LEU A 9 4.87 11.93 -10.22
CA LEU A 9 3.97 10.84 -9.81
C LEU A 9 3.87 9.85 -10.97
N SER A 10 4.17 8.59 -10.70
CA SER A 10 3.89 7.46 -11.60
C SER A 10 2.79 6.60 -10.97
N VAL A 11 1.86 6.11 -11.79
CA VAL A 11 0.76 5.25 -11.35
C VAL A 11 0.67 4.05 -12.29
N ALA A 12 0.52 2.86 -11.73
CA ALA A 12 0.19 1.65 -12.48
C ALA A 12 -1.10 1.02 -11.94
N ARG A 13 -1.96 0.58 -12.86
CA ARG A 13 -3.11 -0.28 -12.54
C ARG A 13 -2.65 -1.73 -12.51
N ILE A 14 -3.13 -2.49 -11.54
CA ILE A 14 -2.84 -3.91 -11.33
C ILE A 14 -4.16 -4.67 -11.44
N ASP A 15 -4.40 -5.27 -12.61
CA ASP A 15 -5.61 -6.02 -12.90
C ASP A 15 -5.48 -7.45 -12.37
N SER A 16 -5.66 -7.62 -11.06
CA SER A 16 -5.43 -8.90 -10.37
C SER A 16 -6.59 -9.41 -9.53
N TRP A 17 -7.68 -8.63 -9.44
CA TRP A 17 -8.85 -8.95 -8.63
C TRP A 17 -10.13 -8.56 -9.38
N ASP A 18 -10.97 -9.54 -9.70
CA ASP A 18 -12.23 -9.25 -10.37
C ASP A 18 -13.17 -8.44 -9.46
N GLY A 19 -13.78 -7.39 -10.00
CA GLY A 19 -14.65 -6.48 -9.24
C GLY A 19 -13.91 -5.54 -8.28
N PHE A 20 -12.58 -5.56 -8.24
CA PHE A 20 -11.77 -4.66 -7.43
C PHE A 20 -10.67 -4.02 -8.26
N TYR A 21 -10.40 -2.75 -7.97
CA TYR A 21 -9.33 -1.99 -8.62
C TYR A 21 -8.15 -1.92 -7.68
N CYS A 22 -6.98 -2.27 -8.20
CA CYS A 22 -5.72 -2.17 -7.49
C CYS A 22 -4.77 -1.21 -8.23
N PHE A 23 -4.14 -0.31 -7.49
CA PHE A 23 -3.16 0.63 -8.02
C PHE A 23 -1.88 0.61 -7.20
N ALA A 24 -0.76 0.81 -7.87
CA ALA A 24 0.49 1.21 -7.27
C ALA A 24 0.81 2.65 -7.70
N ALA A 25 1.31 3.45 -6.76
CA ALA A 25 1.75 4.81 -7.01
C ALA A 25 3.19 4.99 -6.52
N GLU A 26 3.98 5.76 -7.27
CA GLU A 26 5.36 6.09 -6.93
C GLU A 26 5.56 7.60 -7.04
N ILE A 27 6.03 8.23 -5.96
CA ILE A 27 6.44 9.64 -5.92
C ILE A 27 7.96 9.68 -5.97
N THR A 28 8.50 10.37 -6.96
CA THR A 28 9.95 10.61 -7.08
C THR A 28 10.25 12.09 -6.95
N SER A 29 11.45 12.43 -6.50
CA SER A 29 11.93 13.80 -6.44
C SER A 29 13.37 13.85 -6.93
N PRO A 30 13.77 14.86 -7.72
CA PRO A 30 15.18 15.09 -8.05
C PRO A 30 16.06 15.33 -6.81
N MET A 31 15.44 15.72 -5.68
CA MET A 31 16.10 15.95 -4.41
C MET A 31 16.17 14.69 -3.54
N ALA A 32 15.73 13.52 -4.00
CA ALA A 32 15.78 12.29 -3.20
C ALA A 32 16.16 11.10 -4.09
N GLU A 33 17.18 10.33 -3.69
CA GLU A 33 17.66 9.17 -4.46
C GLU A 33 16.73 7.94 -4.37
N ILE A 34 15.69 8.00 -3.53
CA ILE A 34 14.77 6.90 -3.26
C ILE A 34 13.34 7.30 -3.66
N PRO A 35 12.64 6.47 -4.45
CA PRO A 35 11.21 6.63 -4.68
C PRO A 35 10.40 6.32 -3.42
N PHE A 36 9.24 6.95 -3.29
CA PHE A 36 8.26 6.62 -2.25
C PHE A 36 7.04 5.98 -2.88
N SER A 37 6.75 4.74 -2.46
CA SER A 37 5.71 3.93 -3.06
C SER A 37 4.53 3.73 -2.12
N GLY A 38 3.36 3.54 -2.72
CA GLY A 38 2.13 3.20 -2.03
C GLY A 38 1.25 2.32 -2.90
N SER A 39 0.37 1.55 -2.26
CA SER A 39 -0.58 0.66 -2.90
C SER A 39 -2.01 0.97 -2.46
N GLY A 40 -3.00 0.61 -3.27
CA GLY A 40 -4.39 0.85 -2.93
C GLY A 40 -5.31 -0.13 -3.65
N LEU A 41 -6.20 -0.77 -2.89
CA LEU A 41 -7.21 -1.69 -3.40
C LEU A 41 -8.60 -1.29 -2.88
N HIS A 42 -9.58 -1.23 -3.79
CA HIS A 42 -10.98 -0.95 -3.46
C HIS A 42 -11.92 -1.31 -4.63
N HIS A 43 -13.21 -1.53 -4.35
CA HIS A 43 -14.22 -1.73 -5.40
C HIS A 43 -14.48 -0.45 -6.21
N ASP A 44 -14.35 0.72 -5.57
CA ASP A 44 -14.34 2.02 -6.24
C ASP A 44 -12.90 2.39 -6.68
N PRO A 45 -12.61 2.53 -7.98
CA PRO A 45 -11.29 2.88 -8.51
C PRO A 45 -10.78 4.25 -8.05
N ASN A 46 -11.66 5.23 -7.81
CA ASN A 46 -11.25 6.54 -7.30
C ASN A 46 -10.72 6.43 -5.87
N VAL A 47 -11.37 5.60 -5.04
CA VAL A 47 -10.92 5.30 -3.68
C VAL A 47 -9.61 4.50 -3.72
N ALA A 48 -9.51 3.48 -4.58
CA ALA A 48 -8.29 2.68 -4.73
C ALA A 48 -7.09 3.54 -5.15
N LEU A 49 -7.28 4.42 -6.15
CA LEU A 49 -6.25 5.34 -6.63
C LEU A 49 -5.87 6.36 -5.54
N SER A 50 -6.85 6.93 -4.85
CA SER A 50 -6.63 7.86 -3.73
C SER A 50 -5.79 7.21 -2.63
N ARG A 51 -6.08 5.96 -2.26
CA ARG A 51 -5.30 5.18 -1.30
C ARG A 51 -3.85 4.99 -1.74
N ALA A 52 -3.61 4.57 -2.98
CA ALA A 52 -2.25 4.38 -3.50
C ALA A 52 -1.42 5.67 -3.43
N ILE A 53 -1.99 6.80 -3.86
CA ILE A 53 -1.32 8.10 -3.85
C ILE A 53 -1.07 8.58 -2.41
N THR A 54 -2.05 8.44 -1.53
CA THR A 54 -1.93 8.89 -0.13
C THR A 54 -0.97 8.03 0.67
N GLU A 55 -0.91 6.72 0.42
CA GLU A 55 0.09 5.83 1.01
C GLU A 55 1.52 6.19 0.55
N ALA A 56 1.72 6.50 -0.74
CA ALA A 56 3.00 6.97 -1.25
C ALA A 56 3.44 8.30 -0.60
N ALA A 57 2.48 9.22 -0.41
CA ALA A 57 2.73 10.47 0.30
C ALA A 57 3.04 10.25 1.79
N GLN A 58 2.32 9.34 2.46
CA GLN A 58 2.55 8.97 3.85
C GLN A 58 3.94 8.33 4.03
N SER A 59 4.35 7.45 3.12
CA SER A 59 5.68 6.83 3.10
C SER A 59 6.78 7.91 3.07
N ARG A 60 6.62 8.93 2.22
CA ARG A 60 7.51 10.09 2.16
C ARG A 60 7.53 10.92 3.44
N LEU A 61 6.37 11.24 4.00
CA LEU A 61 6.26 12.02 5.24
C LEU A 61 6.88 11.27 6.44
N THR A 62 6.65 9.96 6.50
CA THR A 62 7.22 9.08 7.53
C THR A 62 8.75 9.08 7.47
N ALA A 63 9.32 9.01 6.26
CA ALA A 63 10.75 9.08 6.05
C ALA A 63 11.34 10.45 6.45
N ILE A 64 10.73 11.55 6.02
CA ILE A 64 11.22 12.92 6.30
C ILE A 64 11.17 13.23 7.80
N SER A 65 10.08 12.83 8.47
CA SER A 65 9.90 13.11 9.90
C SER A 65 10.82 12.29 10.79
N GLY A 66 11.41 11.20 10.29
CA GLY A 66 12.19 10.26 11.09
C GLY A 66 11.39 9.62 12.23
N ALA A 67 10.06 9.63 12.15
CA ALA A 67 9.17 9.24 13.25
C ALA A 67 9.11 7.72 13.51
N ARG A 68 9.76 6.91 12.66
CA ARG A 68 9.82 5.44 12.78
C ARG A 68 11.16 4.98 13.34
N GLU A 69 11.18 4.50 14.58
CA GLU A 69 12.36 3.87 15.17
C GLU A 69 12.67 2.50 14.53
N ASP A 70 11.67 1.90 13.88
CA ASP A 70 11.68 0.59 13.22
C ASP A 70 12.14 0.63 11.75
N LEU A 71 12.51 1.80 11.21
CA LEU A 71 13.06 1.87 9.86
C LEU A 71 14.53 1.38 9.87
N PRO A 72 14.91 0.41 9.03
CA PRO A 72 16.30 -0.06 8.95
C PRO A 72 17.30 1.09 8.77
N SER A 73 18.43 1.05 9.47
CA SER A 73 19.48 2.06 9.36
C SER A 73 19.96 2.28 7.92
N ALA A 74 19.89 1.26 7.07
CA ALA A 74 20.19 1.36 5.64
C ALA A 74 19.26 2.35 4.90
N ILE A 75 17.99 2.43 5.30
CA ILE A 75 17.03 3.40 4.76
C ILE A 75 17.40 4.80 5.25
N TYR A 76 17.71 4.96 6.55
CA TYR A 76 18.21 6.23 7.10
C TYR A 76 19.53 6.69 6.48
N HIS A 77 20.50 5.80 6.24
CA HIS A 77 21.76 6.14 5.59
C HIS A 77 21.57 6.57 4.14
N ARG A 78 20.61 5.97 3.43
CA ARG A 78 20.27 6.39 2.07
C ARG A 78 19.51 7.73 2.06
N PHE A 79 18.77 8.06 3.12
CA PHE A 79 18.26 9.41 3.35
C PHE A 79 19.35 10.41 3.76
N ALA A 80 20.35 10.02 4.55
CA ALA A 80 21.47 10.90 4.92
C ALA A 80 22.34 11.27 3.70
N ARG A 81 22.36 10.39 2.68
CA ARG A 81 22.98 10.62 1.37
C ARG A 81 22.16 11.51 0.42
N VAL A 82 21.01 12.03 0.84
CA VAL A 82 20.17 12.96 0.05
C VAL A 82 20.90 14.24 -0.41
N HIS A 83 22.11 14.50 0.08
CA HIS A 83 22.99 15.58 -0.37
C HIS A 83 23.69 15.32 -1.71
N THR A 84 23.62 14.11 -2.28
CA THR A 84 23.98 13.86 -3.67
C THR A 84 22.74 14.05 -4.55
N TYR A 85 22.74 15.09 -5.39
CA TYR A 85 21.72 15.34 -6.41
C TYR A 85 21.76 14.26 -7.50
N ALA A 86 21.40 13.03 -7.17
CA ALA A 86 21.33 11.91 -8.09
C ALA A 86 19.86 11.54 -8.37
N PRO A 87 19.52 11.19 -9.63
CA PRO A 87 18.15 10.81 -9.98
C PRO A 87 17.71 9.56 -9.21
N ALA A 88 16.50 9.60 -8.65
CA ALA A 88 15.90 8.45 -7.99
C ALA A 88 15.89 7.23 -8.92
N ARG A 89 16.35 6.08 -8.42
CA ARG A 89 16.14 4.80 -9.11
C ARG A 89 14.68 4.40 -8.94
N ARG A 90 13.87 4.56 -10.00
CA ARG A 90 12.46 4.09 -10.02
C ARG A 90 12.41 2.62 -9.63
N SER A 91 11.50 2.29 -8.71
CA SER A 91 11.24 0.90 -8.33
C SER A 91 10.24 0.24 -9.28
N MET A 92 9.36 1.06 -9.87
CA MET A 92 8.44 0.61 -10.91
C MET A 92 9.20 0.36 -12.21
N GLN A 93 8.97 -0.81 -12.82
CA GLN A 93 9.47 -1.08 -14.16
C GLN A 93 8.88 -0.09 -15.17
N PRO A 94 9.64 0.35 -16.19
CA PRO A 94 9.10 1.15 -17.27
C PRO A 94 7.93 0.40 -17.93
N MET A 95 6.75 1.02 -17.88
CA MET A 95 5.54 0.49 -18.53
C MET A 95 5.09 1.44 -19.64
N PRO A 96 4.47 0.93 -20.72
CA PRO A 96 3.82 1.77 -21.71
C PRO A 96 2.78 2.69 -21.05
N ALA A 97 2.69 3.93 -21.51
CA ALA A 97 1.64 4.83 -21.05
C ALA A 97 0.27 4.27 -21.48
N ALA A 98 -0.61 4.06 -20.50
CA ALA A 98 -2.00 3.68 -20.77
C ALA A 98 -2.83 4.95 -21.03
N PRO A 99 -3.80 4.91 -21.97
CA PRO A 99 -4.74 6.00 -22.13
C PRO A 99 -5.62 6.14 -20.88
N ALA A 100 -6.10 7.36 -20.62
CA ALA A 100 -7.08 7.60 -19.57
C ALA A 100 -8.31 6.72 -19.82
N THR A 101 -8.61 5.83 -18.89
CA THR A 101 -9.74 4.91 -18.99
C THR A 101 -10.88 5.47 -18.14
N PRO A 102 -11.98 5.95 -18.73
CA PRO A 102 -13.16 6.29 -17.94
C PRO A 102 -13.75 4.99 -17.36
N TRP A 103 -14.18 5.04 -16.11
CA TRP A 103 -14.90 3.94 -15.46
C TRP A 103 -16.28 4.42 -15.02
N HIS A 104 -17.28 3.57 -15.22
CA HIS A 104 -18.58 3.69 -14.60
C HIS A 104 -18.61 2.75 -13.40
N ILE A 105 -19.07 3.23 -12.27
CA ILE A 105 -19.10 2.46 -11.03
C ILE A 105 -20.55 2.32 -10.63
N ASP A 106 -21.03 1.09 -10.59
CA ASP A 106 -22.31 0.80 -9.95
C ASP A 106 -22.12 0.92 -8.44
N TYR A 107 -22.67 1.99 -7.89
CA TYR A 107 -22.54 2.29 -6.47
C TYR A 107 -23.41 1.32 -5.65
N SER A 108 -22.78 0.43 -4.90
CA SER A 108 -23.44 -0.33 -3.83
C SER A 108 -23.03 0.24 -2.47
N ASN A 109 -24.03 0.53 -1.65
CA ASN A 109 -23.86 0.93 -0.25
C ASN A 109 -24.02 -0.22 0.74
N SER A 110 -24.17 -1.45 0.25
CA SER A 110 -24.31 -2.62 1.09
C SER A 110 -22.94 -3.16 1.47
N LEU A 111 -22.53 -2.88 2.71
CA LEU A 111 -21.29 -3.45 3.27
C LEU A 111 -21.32 -4.98 3.21
N THR A 112 -22.46 -5.61 3.47
CA THR A 112 -22.61 -7.06 3.43
C THR A 112 -22.37 -7.63 2.04
N GLU A 113 -22.91 -7.01 0.99
CA GLU A 113 -22.68 -7.44 -0.39
C GLU A 113 -21.21 -7.26 -0.79
N LEU A 114 -20.62 -6.11 -0.45
CA LEU A 114 -19.21 -5.83 -0.72
C LEU A 114 -18.27 -6.83 -0.02
N LEU A 115 -18.59 -7.23 1.21
CA LEU A 115 -17.84 -8.26 1.94
C LEU A 115 -17.99 -9.63 1.29
N ALA A 116 -19.20 -10.01 0.87
CA ALA A 116 -19.43 -11.28 0.18
C ALA A 116 -18.69 -11.34 -1.17
N LEU A 117 -18.66 -10.24 -1.93
CA LEU A 117 -17.89 -10.13 -3.17
C LEU A 117 -16.38 -10.24 -2.91
N ALA A 118 -15.87 -9.56 -1.87
CA ALA A 118 -14.46 -9.66 -1.49
C ALA A 118 -14.07 -11.09 -1.08
N ALA A 119 -14.89 -11.74 -0.25
CA ALA A 119 -14.68 -13.12 0.18
C ALA A 119 -14.69 -14.09 -1.02
N THR A 120 -15.63 -13.89 -1.96
CA THR A 120 -15.70 -14.66 -3.20
C THR A 120 -14.43 -14.48 -4.04
N ALA A 121 -14.00 -13.23 -4.26
CA ALA A 121 -12.79 -12.95 -5.04
C ALA A 121 -11.53 -13.59 -4.43
N VAL A 122 -11.39 -13.54 -3.10
CA VAL A 122 -10.30 -14.21 -2.37
C VAL A 122 -10.40 -15.73 -2.51
N THR A 123 -11.59 -16.31 -2.36
CA THR A 123 -11.82 -17.76 -2.47
C THR A 123 -11.46 -18.26 -3.87
N VAL A 124 -11.91 -17.56 -4.92
CA VAL A 124 -11.59 -17.90 -6.32
C VAL A 124 -10.08 -17.93 -6.56
N ARG A 125 -9.34 -16.99 -5.97
CA ARG A 125 -7.88 -16.90 -6.16
C ARG A 125 -7.08 -17.88 -5.31
N SER A 126 -7.53 -18.17 -4.10
CA SER A 126 -6.76 -18.94 -3.11
C SER A 126 -7.25 -20.38 -2.91
N GLY A 127 -8.46 -20.70 -3.38
CA GLY A 127 -9.14 -21.97 -3.12
C GLY A 127 -9.74 -22.08 -1.72
N VAL A 128 -9.61 -21.07 -0.87
CA VAL A 128 -10.06 -21.08 0.53
C VAL A 128 -10.78 -19.78 0.88
N GLU A 129 -11.92 -19.89 1.55
CA GLU A 129 -12.65 -18.72 2.05
C GLU A 129 -11.83 -17.99 3.13
N PRO A 130 -11.74 -16.64 3.08
CA PRO A 130 -11.05 -15.90 4.13
C PRO A 130 -11.76 -16.02 5.48
N LEU A 131 -10.97 -16.14 6.54
CA LEU A 131 -11.43 -16.23 7.92
C LEU A 131 -11.32 -14.87 8.58
N ALA A 132 -12.40 -14.38 9.19
CA ALA A 132 -12.40 -13.14 9.97
C ALA A 132 -12.43 -13.46 11.47
N VAL A 133 -11.48 -12.91 12.23
CA VAL A 133 -11.41 -13.01 13.69
C VAL A 133 -11.73 -11.63 14.27
N VAL A 134 -12.85 -11.52 14.95
CA VAL A 134 -13.21 -10.32 15.71
C VAL A 134 -12.25 -10.22 16.90
N CYS A 135 -11.56 -9.09 17.02
CA CYS A 135 -10.66 -8.81 18.12
C CYS A 135 -11.45 -8.08 19.20
N ASP A 136 -12.10 -8.85 20.08
CA ASP A 136 -12.90 -8.33 21.18
C ASP A 136 -12.01 -8.00 22.38
N PHE A 137 -12.12 -6.76 22.86
CA PHE A 137 -11.38 -6.27 24.03
C PHE A 137 -12.34 -5.47 24.89
N ASP A 138 -12.36 -5.75 26.19
CA ASP A 138 -13.36 -5.24 27.14
C ASP A 138 -13.51 -3.69 27.15
N ASP A 139 -12.47 -2.95 26.73
CA ASP A 139 -12.45 -1.47 26.66
C ASP A 139 -12.21 -0.90 25.24
N ALA A 140 -12.30 -1.71 24.18
CA ALA A 140 -12.06 -1.22 22.83
C ALA A 140 -13.18 -0.28 22.36
N CYS A 141 -12.81 0.98 22.05
CA CYS A 141 -13.72 1.97 21.48
C CYS A 141 -13.87 1.89 19.95
N VAL A 142 -13.13 1.00 19.30
CA VAL A 142 -13.10 0.85 17.84
C VAL A 142 -13.18 -0.63 17.49
N PRO A 143 -14.08 -1.05 16.58
CA PRO A 143 -14.16 -2.44 16.15
C PRO A 143 -12.92 -2.83 15.35
N VAL A 144 -12.28 -3.94 15.73
CA VAL A 144 -11.09 -4.45 15.06
C VAL A 144 -11.34 -5.90 14.63
N VAL A 145 -10.99 -6.21 13.38
CA VAL A 145 -11.07 -7.56 12.82
C VAL A 145 -9.73 -7.90 12.19
N LYS A 146 -9.23 -9.10 12.47
CA LYS A 146 -8.09 -9.68 11.77
C LYS A 146 -8.61 -10.68 10.74
N VAL A 147 -8.36 -10.39 9.46
CA VAL A 147 -8.73 -11.30 8.37
C VAL A 147 -7.52 -12.11 7.93
N ILE A 148 -7.71 -13.43 7.80
CA ILE A 148 -6.70 -14.39 7.34
C ILE A 148 -7.22 -15.00 6.05
N ALA A 149 -6.44 -14.88 4.97
CA ALA A 149 -6.74 -15.49 3.68
C ALA A 149 -5.68 -16.55 3.35
N PRO A 150 -5.92 -17.83 3.72
CA PRO A 150 -4.98 -18.91 3.45
C PRO A 150 -4.67 -19.00 1.95
N GLY A 151 -3.44 -19.35 1.58
CA GLY A 151 -3.04 -19.46 0.17
C GLY A 151 -2.69 -18.14 -0.53
N LEU A 152 -3.02 -16.99 0.07
CA LEU A 152 -2.46 -15.71 -0.37
C LEU A 152 -1.09 -15.48 0.26
N SER A 153 -0.12 -15.10 -0.57
CA SER A 153 1.21 -14.71 -0.09
C SER A 153 1.16 -13.26 0.39
N ALA A 154 1.62 -13.03 1.60
CA ALA A 154 1.87 -11.69 2.10
C ALA A 154 3.38 -11.46 2.10
N SER A 155 3.89 -10.58 1.23
CA SER A 155 5.26 -10.05 1.38
C SER A 155 5.25 -8.98 2.46
N ILE A 156 4.93 -9.37 3.69
CA ILE A 156 5.07 -8.49 4.84
C ILE A 156 6.57 -8.45 5.15
N HIS A 157 7.28 -7.50 4.55
CA HIS A 157 8.55 -7.05 5.10
C HIS A 157 8.22 -6.15 6.29
N SER A 158 7.72 -6.75 7.37
CA SER A 158 7.73 -6.08 8.66
C SER A 158 9.22 -5.92 9.01
N PRO A 159 9.69 -4.73 9.44
CA PRO A 159 10.91 -4.65 10.21
C PRO A 159 10.59 -5.33 11.55
N MET A 160 10.50 -6.65 11.57
CA MET A 160 10.16 -7.36 12.78
C MET A 160 11.28 -7.11 13.78
N ARG A 161 10.90 -6.53 14.93
CA ARG A 161 11.62 -6.69 16.18
C ARG A 161 12.00 -8.16 16.29
N THR A 162 13.29 -8.44 16.21
CA THR A 162 13.83 -9.74 16.59
C THR A 162 13.37 -9.99 18.03
N PRO A 163 12.71 -11.12 18.34
CA PRO A 163 12.44 -11.47 19.73
C PRO A 163 13.79 -11.47 20.45
N LEU A 164 13.89 -10.78 21.58
CA LEU A 164 15.03 -10.95 22.48
C LEU A 164 15.08 -12.44 22.84
N GLN A 165 16.13 -13.13 22.40
CA GLN A 165 16.42 -14.46 22.93
C GLN A 165 16.69 -14.28 24.41
N GLU A 166 15.81 -14.80 25.26
CA GLU A 166 16.10 -14.95 26.67
C GLU A 166 17.23 -15.98 26.79
N HIS A 167 18.45 -15.50 27.04
CA HIS A 167 19.53 -16.34 27.50
C HIS A 167 19.26 -16.68 28.97
N GLY A 168 18.83 -17.92 29.20
CA GLY A 168 18.93 -18.55 30.51
C GLY A 168 20.37 -18.89 30.89
#